data_AF-A0A5U6IC85-F1
#
_entry.id   AF-A0A5U6IC85-F1
#
_cell.length_a   1.000
_cell.length_b   1.000
_cell.length_c   1.000
_cell.angle_alpha   90.00
_cell.angle_beta   90.00
_cell.angle_gamma   90.00
#
_symmetry.space_group_name_H-M   'P 1'
#
loop_
_entity.id
_entity.type
_entity.pdbx_description
1 polymer ?
#
loop_
_entity_poly.entity_id
_entity_poly.type
_entity_poly.pdbx_seq_one_letter_code
_entity_poly.pdbx_strand_id
1 'polypeptide(L)' 'SLIITFGDIIQLDVTGTKICFYCSPIITSSLDCSEIKIEHDDLKLYCRSKFLTIEEINPYLDERWD' A
#
# COMPACT_ATOMS: atom_id res chain seq x y z
N SER A 1 -0.69 12.13 1.49
CA SER A 1 -0.48 10.85 2.19
C SER A 1 -1.58 9.88 1.84
N LEU A 2 -1.30 8.57 1.96
CA LEU A 2 -2.29 7.50 1.91
C LEU A 2 -2.08 6.67 3.18
N ILE A 3 -3.11 6.51 4.00
CA ILE A 3 -3.05 5.71 5.23
C ILE A 3 -3.95 4.49 5.05
N ILE A 4 -3.36 3.30 5.21
CA ILE A 4 -4.04 2.02 5.06
C ILE A 4 -3.76 1.15 6.28
N THR A 5 -4.82 0.59 6.85
CA THR A 5 -4.75 -0.34 7.99
C THR A 5 -5.19 -1.73 7.55
N PHE A 6 -4.40 -2.74 7.91
CA PHE A 6 -4.68 -4.16 7.63
C PHE A 6 -5.08 -4.86 8.93
N GLY A 7 -6.31 -5.35 9.01
CA GLY A 7 -6.85 -6.11 10.13
C GLY A 7 -6.87 -7.61 9.85
N ASP A 8 -6.58 -8.41 10.87
CA ASP A 8 -6.46 -9.88 10.75
C ASP A 8 -5.52 -10.29 9.60
N ILE A 9 -4.24 -9.91 9.74
CA ILE A 9 -3.19 -10.22 8.75
C ILE A 9 -3.04 -11.74 8.61
N ILE A 10 -3.13 -12.21 7.36
CA ILE A 10 -2.93 -13.61 6.96
C ILE A 10 -1.47 -13.82 6.54
N GLN A 11 -0.92 -12.87 5.79
CA GLN A 11 0.46 -12.92 5.29
C GLN A 11 1.03 -11.50 5.15
N LEU A 12 2.29 -11.34 5.54
CA LEU A 12 3.06 -10.12 5.36
C LEU A 12 4.48 -10.48 4.93
N ASP A 13 4.84 -10.09 3.71
CA ASP A 13 6.19 -10.24 3.17
C ASP A 13 6.72 -8.86 2.78
N VAL A 14 7.79 -8.44 3.46
CA VAL A 14 8.49 -7.19 3.16
C VAL A 14 9.96 -7.52 2.96
N THR A 15 10.49 -7.18 1.79
CA THR A 15 11.89 -7.44 1.46
C THR A 15 12.45 -6.27 0.67
N GLY A 16 13.67 -5.88 1.01
CA GLY A 16 14.36 -4.77 0.35
C GLY A 16 14.58 -3.56 1.26
N THR A 17 15.32 -2.57 0.75
CA THR A 17 15.78 -1.42 1.54
C THR A 17 15.66 -0.09 0.80
N LYS A 18 14.80 -0.02 -0.24
CA LYS A 18 14.67 1.18 -1.08
C LYS A 18 13.82 2.26 -0.39
N ILE A 19 14.35 3.48 -0.37
CA ILE A 19 13.63 4.70 0.03
C ILE A 19 13.49 5.63 -1.18
N CYS A 20 12.57 6.60 -1.13
CA CYS A 20 12.35 7.60 -2.20
C CYS A 20 12.13 7.00 -3.60
N PHE A 21 11.14 6.11 -3.73
CA PHE A 21 10.75 5.52 -5.01
C PHE A 21 9.30 5.88 -5.35
N TYR A 22 8.96 5.79 -6.65
CA TYR A 22 7.59 5.89 -7.13
C TYR A 22 7.07 4.49 -7.43
N CYS A 23 5.85 4.18 -7.02
CA CYS A 23 5.21 2.90 -7.34
C CYS A 23 3.73 3.11 -7.64
N SER A 24 3.14 2.11 -8.26
CA SER A 24 1.69 2.01 -8.45
C SER A 24 1.21 0.81 -7.63
N PRO A 25 0.91 0.98 -6.32
CA PRO A 25 0.45 -0.12 -5.49
C PRO A 25 -0.83 -0.71 -6.09
N ILE A 26 -0.89 -2.03 -6.14
CA ILE A 26 -2.10 -2.75 -6.56
C ILE A 26 -2.81 -3.20 -5.30
N ILE A 27 -4.04 -2.74 -5.11
CA ILE A 27 -4.93 -3.21 -4.05
C ILE A 27 -6.03 -4.03 -4.72
N THR A 28 -6.18 -5.28 -4.31
CA THR A 28 -7.24 -6.18 -4.76
C THR A 28 -8.06 -6.65 -3.57
N SER A 29 -9.37 -6.67 -3.72
CA SER A 29 -10.26 -7.21 -2.70
C SER A 29 -11.13 -8.32 -3.28
N SER A 30 -11.30 -9.37 -2.50
CA SER A 30 -12.14 -10.52 -2.77
C SER A 30 -13.13 -10.71 -1.62
N LEU A 31 -14.01 -11.71 -1.72
CA LEU A 31 -14.99 -11.97 -0.66
C LEU A 31 -14.34 -12.30 0.70
N ASP A 32 -13.17 -12.94 0.68
CA ASP A 32 -12.56 -13.53 1.87
C ASP A 32 -11.33 -12.75 2.38
N CYS A 33 -10.74 -11.92 1.54
CA CYS A 33 -9.53 -11.18 1.87
C CYS A 33 -9.27 -9.99 0.96
N SER A 34 -8.46 -9.06 1.45
CA SER A 34 -7.87 -7.97 0.70
C SER A 34 -6.36 -8.12 0.66
N GLU A 35 -5.77 -7.68 -0.44
CA GLU A 35 -4.34 -7.80 -0.70
C GLU A 35 -3.80 -6.48 -1.23
N ILE A 36 -2.60 -6.11 -0.80
CA ILE A 36 -1.80 -5.04 -1.40
C ILE A 36 -0.49 -5.62 -1.91
N LYS A 37 -0.07 -5.13 -3.08
CA LYS A 37 1.20 -5.47 -3.68
C LYS A 37 1.92 -4.21 -4.15
N ILE A 38 3.17 -4.05 -3.70
CA ILE A 38 4.13 -3.07 -4.19
C ILE A 38 5.34 -3.85 -4.69
N GLU A 39 5.61 -3.74 -5.98
CA GLU A 39 6.81 -4.30 -6.61
C GLU A 39 7.59 -3.16 -7.25
N HIS A 40 8.81 -2.92 -6.76
CA HIS A 40 9.71 -1.93 -7.33
C HIS A 40 11.17 -2.32 -7.09
N ASP A 41 11.88 -2.78 -8.12
CA ASP A 41 13.30 -3.19 -8.10
C ASP A 41 13.73 -3.89 -6.78
N ASP A 42 14.27 -3.11 -5.85
CA ASP A 42 14.86 -3.49 -4.57
C ASP A 42 13.89 -3.32 -3.38
N LEU A 43 12.58 -3.24 -3.64
CA LEU A 43 11.52 -3.29 -2.64
C LEU A 43 10.37 -4.15 -3.15
N LYS A 44 10.00 -5.12 -2.32
CA LYS A 44 8.78 -5.91 -2.45
C LYS A 44 8.01 -5.80 -1.14
N LEU A 45 6.76 -5.37 -1.23
CA LEU A 45 5.82 -5.43 -0.13
C LEU A 45 4.58 -6.16 -0.63
N TYR A 46 4.24 -7.24 0.06
CA TYR A 46 3.01 -7.97 -0.13
C TYR A 46 2.35 -8.13 1.24
N CYS A 47 1.07 -7.78 1.34
CA CYS A 47 0.28 -8.00 2.52
C CYS A 47 -1.09 -8.51 2.12
N ARG A 48 -1.55 -9.55 2.81
CA ARG A 48 -2.88 -10.14 2.68
C ARG A 48 -3.53 -10.18 4.04
N SER A 49 -4.76 -9.67 4.12
CA SER A 49 -5.50 -9.54 5.37
C SER A 49 -6.99 -9.84 5.13
N LYS A 50 -7.75 -10.12 6.19
CA LYS A 50 -9.22 -10.24 6.05
C LYS A 50 -9.87 -8.88 5.82
N PHE A 51 -9.32 -7.85 6.47
CA PHE A 51 -9.87 -6.50 6.42
C PHE A 51 -8.79 -5.51 5.98
N LEU A 52 -9.18 -4.59 5.10
CA LEU A 52 -8.38 -3.45 4.68
C LEU A 52 -9.24 -2.20 4.81
N THR A 53 -8.71 -1.19 5.51
CA THR A 53 -9.35 0.12 5.65
C THR A 53 -8.42 1.17 5.06
N ILE A 54 -8.94 1.92 4.09
CA ILE A 54 -8.31 3.17 3.65
C ILE A 54 -8.82 4.25 4.60
N GLU A 55 -7.95 4.71 5.49
CA GLU A 55 -8.32 5.70 6.52
C GLU A 55 -8.31 7.12 5.95
N GLU A 56 -7.36 7.41 5.07
CA GLU A 56 -7.17 8.76 4.55
C GLU A 56 -6.49 8.74 3.17
N ILE A 57 -6.94 9.63 2.28
CA ILE A 57 -6.28 9.94 1.01
C ILE A 57 -6.11 11.45 0.90
N ASN A 58 -4.89 11.92 1.09
CA ASN A 58 -4.48 13.31 0.85
C ASN A 58 -3.59 13.35 -0.40
N PRO A 59 -4.10 13.76 -1.56
CA PRO A 59 -3.25 13.99 -2.72
C PRO A 59 -2.22 15.08 -2.42
N TYR A 60 -1.05 14.99 -3.05
CA TYR A 60 -0.13 16.13 -3.04
C TYR A 60 -0.71 17.25 -3.89
N LEU A 61 -1.01 18.38 -3.27
CA LEU A 61 -1.35 19.63 -3.95
C LEU A 61 -0.07 20.45 -4.08
N ASP A 62 0.39 20.70 -5.30
CA ASP A 62 1.53 21.58 -5.54
C ASP A 62 1.09 23.03 -5.31
N GLU A 63 1.39 23.59 -4.13
CA GLU A 63 1.05 24.97 -3.75
C GLU A 63 1.76 26.05 -4.59
N ARG A 64 2.54 25.67 -5.62
CA ARG A 64 3.21 26.58 -6.56
C ARG A 64 2.30 27.14 -7.66
N TRP A 65 1.00 26.87 -7.61
CA TRP A 65 0.01 27.31 -8.60
C TRP A 65 -0.86 28.49 -8.12
N ASP A 66 -0.29 29.41 -7.33
CA ASP A 66 -0.82 30.77 -7.09
C ASP A 66 -0.17 31.80 -8.02
#